data_AF-A0A8C4UHK5-F1
#
_entry.id   AF-A0A8C4UHK5-F1
#
_cell.length_a   1.000
_cell.length_b   1.000
_cell.length_c   1.000
_cell.angle_alpha   90.00
_cell.angle_beta   90.00
_cell.angle_gamma   90.00
#
_symmetry.space_group_name_H-M   'P 1'
#
loop_
_entity.id
_entity.type
_entity.pdbx_description
1 polymer ?
#
loop_
_entity_poly.entity_id
_entity_poly.type
_entity_poly.pdbx_seq_one_letter_code
_entity_poly.pdbx_strand_id
1 'polypeptide(L)'
;AGLGWALVFTPSLGTVGRYFPARRALATGLAVSGASVSGLALGPLVPLLLDTYGWRGALLLLAAISFNLVAAGALLRPLPHPNEPPGPPRDPVGLVGLLRHGPFLRYALTFVLVDAGYYVPFVHGAARAHEVGCDDHRAGLVMAAMAAVDGGGRVAAGWFAGQPATPLLRHLFVWAALTGVVLLLLPLGSSFGGLLALALAYGFCAGALVPLQFAGVAEVVGAGQVLHAIGLMQMFESFGSLLGAPLAGT
;
A
#
# COMPACT_ATOMS: atom_id res chain seq x y z
N ALA A 1 10.03 7.57 13.04
CA ALA A 1 8.78 6.96 12.57
C ALA A 1 9.00 5.64 11.80
N GLY A 2 9.89 5.60 10.80
CA GLY A 2 10.06 4.44 9.89
C GLY A 2 10.30 3.08 10.57
N LEU A 3 11.20 2.99 11.55
CA LEU A 3 11.44 1.73 12.29
C LEU A 3 10.18 1.22 13.00
N GLY A 4 9.40 2.11 13.61
CA GLY A 4 8.14 1.75 14.27
C GLY A 4 7.10 1.22 13.28
N TRP A 5 7.03 1.80 12.09
CA TRP A 5 6.14 1.32 11.02
C TRP A 5 6.54 -0.09 10.57
N ALA A 6 7.83 -0.35 10.36
CA ALA A 6 8.32 -1.68 9.98
C ALA A 6 8.02 -2.76 11.05
N LEU A 7 8.14 -2.40 12.34
CA LEU A 7 7.86 -3.29 13.48
C LEU A 7 6.37 -3.59 13.66
N VAL A 8 5.47 -2.75 13.15
CA VAL A 8 4.02 -2.98 13.23
C VAL A 8 3.51 -3.64 11.95
N PHE A 9 3.87 -3.11 10.80
CA PHE A 9 3.28 -3.45 9.51
C PHE A 9 3.61 -4.90 9.08
N THR A 10 4.88 -5.26 9.07
CA THR A 10 5.36 -6.59 8.64
C THR A 10 4.76 -7.73 9.47
N PRO A 11 4.83 -7.73 10.82
CA PRO A 11 4.22 -8.80 11.61
C PRO A 11 2.69 -8.79 11.56
N SER A 12 2.04 -7.63 11.45
CA SER A 12 0.59 -7.55 11.29
C SER A 12 0.14 -8.25 10.00
N LEU A 13 0.78 -7.93 8.87
CA LEU A 13 0.48 -8.57 7.58
C LEU A 13 0.79 -10.06 7.58
N GLY A 14 1.94 -10.46 8.13
CA GLY A 14 2.30 -11.86 8.26
C GLY A 14 1.28 -12.66 9.08
N THR A 15 0.73 -12.05 10.15
CA THR A 15 -0.29 -12.67 11.00
C THR A 15 -1.63 -12.78 10.27
N VAL A 16 -2.10 -11.73 9.59
CA VAL A 16 -3.34 -11.74 8.80
C VAL A 16 -3.31 -12.86 7.74
N GLY A 17 -2.19 -13.01 7.04
CA GLY A 17 -2.03 -14.04 6.01
C GLY A 17 -2.03 -15.48 6.54
N ARG A 18 -1.74 -15.67 7.85
CA ARG A 18 -1.82 -16.95 8.56
C ARG A 18 -3.21 -17.24 9.11
N TYR A 19 -3.93 -16.23 9.61
CA TYR A 19 -5.29 -16.39 10.13
C TYR A 19 -6.29 -16.77 9.03
N PHE A 20 -6.12 -16.25 7.81
CA PHE A 20 -7.08 -16.44 6.72
C PHE A 20 -6.42 -17.01 5.45
N PRO A 21 -5.91 -18.26 5.46
CA PRO A 21 -5.19 -18.82 4.31
C PRO A 21 -6.07 -18.93 3.06
N ALA A 22 -7.35 -19.27 3.20
CA ALA A 22 -8.29 -19.42 2.08
C ALA A 22 -8.75 -18.09 1.46
N ARG A 23 -8.68 -16.98 2.21
CA ARG A 23 -9.11 -15.64 1.77
C ARG A 23 -8.03 -14.60 2.02
N ARG A 24 -6.76 -14.99 1.82
CA ARG A 24 -5.59 -14.18 2.17
C ARG A 24 -5.64 -12.80 1.54
N ALA A 25 -5.89 -12.72 0.23
CA ALA A 25 -5.91 -11.47 -0.50
C ALA A 25 -7.00 -10.50 0.00
N LEU A 26 -8.20 -10.99 0.31
CA LEU A 26 -9.29 -10.20 0.87
C LEU A 26 -8.97 -9.70 2.29
N ALA A 27 -8.44 -10.58 3.15
CA ALA A 27 -8.06 -10.22 4.51
C ALA A 27 -6.93 -9.16 4.52
N THR A 28 -5.93 -9.33 3.66
CA THR A 28 -4.89 -8.34 3.43
C THR A 28 -5.47 -7.03 2.91
N GLY A 29 -6.36 -7.07 1.91
CA GLY A 29 -7.08 -5.91 1.38
C GLY A 29 -7.79 -5.10 2.46
N LEU A 30 -8.57 -5.76 3.32
CA LEU A 30 -9.24 -5.12 4.44
C LEU A 30 -8.25 -4.52 5.44
N ALA A 31 -7.18 -5.25 5.79
CA ALA A 31 -6.17 -4.78 6.72
C ALA A 31 -5.45 -3.51 6.21
N VAL A 32 -5.10 -3.46 4.92
CA VAL A 32 -4.39 -2.30 4.35
C VAL A 32 -5.33 -1.15 3.96
N SER A 33 -6.64 -1.37 3.86
CA SER A 33 -7.62 -0.32 3.52
C SER A 33 -7.74 0.77 4.59
N GLY A 34 -7.32 0.49 5.82
CA GLY A 34 -7.25 1.48 6.90
C GLY A 34 -6.37 2.69 6.55
N ALA A 35 -5.36 2.52 5.68
CA ALA A 35 -4.52 3.61 5.20
C ALA A 35 -5.33 4.67 4.44
N SER A 36 -6.24 4.24 3.56
CA SER A 36 -7.11 5.12 2.76
C SER A 36 -8.08 5.91 3.66
N VAL A 37 -8.66 5.25 4.67
CA VAL A 37 -9.51 5.91 5.69
C VAL A 37 -8.70 6.95 6.48
N SER A 38 -7.48 6.60 6.89
CA SER A 38 -6.61 7.54 7.62
C SER A 38 -6.22 8.75 6.76
N GLY A 39 -5.95 8.57 5.47
CA GLY A 39 -5.64 9.67 4.56
C GLY A 39 -6.80 10.67 4.44
N LEU A 40 -8.04 10.15 4.31
CA LEU A 40 -9.25 10.97 4.27
C LEU A 40 -9.54 11.69 5.59
N ALA A 41 -9.34 11.01 6.72
CA ALA A 41 -9.63 11.56 8.03
C ALA A 41 -8.58 12.58 8.49
N LEU A 42 -7.28 12.31 8.21
CA LEU A 42 -6.18 13.18 8.63
C LEU A 42 -6.16 14.50 7.86
N GLY A 43 -6.61 14.53 6.60
CA GLY A 43 -6.70 15.74 5.79
C GLY A 43 -7.38 16.93 6.49
N PRO A 44 -8.63 16.80 6.98
CA PRO A 44 -9.29 17.83 7.77
C PRO A 44 -8.90 17.83 9.25
N LEU A 45 -8.55 16.67 9.82
CA LEU A 45 -8.25 16.57 11.26
C LEU A 45 -6.97 17.32 11.63
N VAL A 46 -5.91 17.22 10.82
CA VAL A 46 -4.62 17.84 11.16
C VAL A 46 -4.71 19.38 11.18
N PRO A 47 -5.25 20.07 10.17
CA PRO A 47 -5.48 21.52 10.23
C PRO A 47 -6.32 21.91 11.44
N LEU A 48 -7.41 21.19 11.72
CA LEU A 48 -8.26 21.46 12.88
C LEU A 48 -7.47 21.37 14.20
N LEU A 49 -6.63 20.34 14.37
CA LEU A 49 -5.79 20.18 15.56
C LEU A 49 -4.73 21.27 15.67
N LEU A 50 -4.17 21.71 14.55
CA LEU A 50 -3.20 22.80 14.50
C LEU A 50 -3.85 24.13 14.89
N ASP A 51 -5.05 24.42 14.38
CA ASP A 51 -5.79 25.65 14.66
C ASP A 51 -6.25 25.74 16.13
N THR A 52 -6.65 24.61 16.71
CA THR A 52 -7.20 24.56 18.08
C THR A 52 -6.14 24.39 19.17
N TYR A 53 -5.11 23.56 18.95
CA TYR A 53 -4.13 23.19 19.97
C TYR A 53 -2.69 23.60 19.63
N GLY A 54 -2.47 24.24 18.47
CA GLY A 54 -1.14 24.56 17.96
C GLY A 54 -0.34 23.30 17.58
N TRP A 55 0.85 23.51 17.02
CA TRP A 55 1.69 22.43 16.52
C TRP A 55 2.12 21.43 17.61
N ARG A 56 2.38 21.90 18.84
CA ARG A 56 2.79 21.03 19.96
C ARG A 56 1.66 20.12 20.43
N GLY A 57 0.46 20.68 20.57
CA GLY A 57 -0.73 19.93 20.97
C GLY A 57 -1.15 18.93 19.89
N ALA A 58 -1.12 19.35 18.62
CA ALA A 58 -1.38 18.46 17.49
C ALA A 58 -0.41 17.26 17.46
N LEU A 59 0.90 17.49 17.67
CA LEU A 59 1.88 16.39 17.72
C LEU A 59 1.63 15.42 18.87
N LEU A 60 1.24 15.90 20.06
CA LEU A 60 0.91 15.04 21.21
C LEU A 60 -0.34 14.19 20.94
N LEU A 61 -1.38 14.78 20.33
CA LEU A 61 -2.60 14.05 19.98
C LEU A 61 -2.35 13.01 18.89
N LEU A 62 -1.56 13.33 17.86
CA LEU A 62 -1.16 12.37 16.84
C LEU A 62 -0.29 11.24 17.43
N ALA A 63 0.58 11.54 18.39
CA ALA A 63 1.33 10.54 19.13
C ALA A 63 0.42 9.62 19.96
N ALA A 64 -0.60 10.19 20.62
CA ALA A 64 -1.59 9.42 21.38
C ALA A 64 -2.41 8.49 20.46
N ILE A 65 -2.85 8.96 19.30
CA ILE A 65 -3.51 8.12 18.28
C ILE A 65 -2.58 6.98 17.87
N SER A 66 -1.32 7.28 17.56
CA SER A 66 -0.31 6.28 17.18
C SER A 66 -0.02 5.27 18.30
N PHE A 67 -0.12 5.66 19.57
CA PHE A 67 0.11 4.77 20.70
C PHE A 67 -0.94 3.65 20.82
N ASN A 68 -2.15 3.85 20.27
CA ASN A 68 -3.17 2.79 20.20
C ASN A 68 -2.70 1.57 19.39
N LEU A 69 -1.68 1.71 18.54
CA LEU A 69 -1.04 0.58 17.85
C LEU A 69 -0.45 -0.44 18.83
N VAL A 70 -0.04 -0.04 20.03
CA VAL A 70 0.47 -0.96 21.06
C VAL A 70 -0.64 -1.90 21.53
N ALA A 71 -1.83 -1.35 21.80
CA ALA A 71 -2.99 -2.13 22.21
C ALA A 71 -3.47 -3.05 21.07
N ALA A 72 -3.50 -2.55 19.83
CA ALA A 72 -3.84 -3.36 18.66
C ALA A 72 -2.82 -4.50 18.43
N GLY A 73 -1.52 -4.22 18.60
CA GLY A 73 -0.47 -5.22 18.50
C GLY A 73 -0.56 -6.30 19.59
N ALA A 74 -0.96 -5.95 20.81
CA ALA A 74 -1.17 -6.91 21.89
C ALA A 74 -2.32 -7.91 21.61
N LEU A 75 -3.25 -7.57 20.72
CA LEU A 75 -4.33 -8.47 20.28
C LEU A 75 -3.86 -9.49 19.23
N LEU A 76 -2.74 -9.25 18.55
CA LEU A 76 -2.18 -10.18 17.57
C LEU A 76 -1.55 -11.37 18.29
N ARG A 77 -2.35 -12.42 18.50
CA ARG A 77 -1.88 -13.67 19.10
C ARG A 77 -1.23 -14.55 18.03
N PRO A 78 -0.03 -15.12 18.26
CA PRO A 78 0.51 -16.13 17.37
C PRO A 78 -0.38 -17.37 17.44
N LEU A 79 -0.96 -17.79 16.31
CA LEU A 79 -1.68 -19.06 16.23
C LEU A 79 -0.69 -20.24 16.35
N PRO A 80 -0.91 -21.18 17.28
CA PRO A 80 -0.17 -22.43 17.32
C PRO A 80 -0.61 -23.32 16.14
N HIS A 81 0.34 -23.85 15.36
CA HIS A 81 0.05 -24.90 14.39
C HIS A 81 0.02 -26.27 15.11
N PRO A 82 -1.06 -27.06 15.01
CA PRO A 82 -1.13 -28.37 15.66
C PRO A 82 -0.19 -29.45 15.10
N ASN A 83 0.62 -29.19 14.06
CA ASN A 83 1.51 -30.19 13.43
C ASN A 83 2.65 -29.56 12.61
N GLU A 84 3.15 -28.38 12.97
CA GLU A 84 4.36 -27.85 12.32
C GLU A 84 5.57 -28.51 13.00
N PRO A 85 6.38 -29.33 12.29
CA PRO A 85 7.68 -29.73 12.82
C PRO A 85 8.43 -28.46 13.22
N PRO A 86 9.30 -28.49 14.26
CA PRO A 86 10.01 -27.29 14.70
C PRO A 86 10.56 -26.59 13.47
N GLY A 87 10.07 -25.36 13.23
CA GLY A 87 10.42 -24.62 12.02
C GLY A 87 11.94 -24.67 11.84
N PRO A 88 12.44 -24.82 10.60
CA PRO A 88 13.87 -24.91 10.36
C PRO A 88 14.56 -23.78 11.15
N PRO A 89 15.72 -24.05 11.77
CA PRO A 89 16.40 -23.09 12.63
C PRO A 89 16.40 -21.73 11.95
N ARG A 90 16.12 -20.66 12.69
CA ARG A 90 16.10 -19.27 12.20
C ARG A 90 17.34 -19.03 11.35
N ASP A 91 17.22 -19.25 10.05
CA ASP A 91 18.39 -19.38 9.21
C ASP A 91 18.79 -17.94 8.88
N PRO A 92 19.94 -17.42 9.35
CA PRO A 92 20.44 -16.12 8.89
C PRO A 92 20.68 -16.12 7.36
N VAL A 93 20.69 -17.31 6.75
CA VAL A 93 20.76 -17.58 5.31
C VAL A 93 19.46 -17.24 4.57
N GLY A 94 18.33 -16.98 5.25
CA GLY A 94 17.04 -16.68 4.60
C GLY A 94 17.07 -15.40 3.74
N LEU A 95 17.69 -14.31 4.22
CA LEU A 95 17.81 -13.07 3.46
C LEU A 95 18.77 -13.21 2.28
N VAL A 96 19.93 -13.84 2.51
CA VAL A 96 20.93 -14.09 1.45
C VAL A 96 20.38 -15.04 0.39
N GLY A 97 19.59 -16.03 0.81
CA GLY A 97 18.85 -16.93 -0.08
C GLY A 97 17.85 -16.18 -0.95
N LEU A 98 17.06 -15.28 -0.37
CA LEU A 98 16.13 -14.42 -1.11
C LEU A 98 16.86 -13.51 -2.11
N LEU A 99 18.01 -12.95 -1.74
CA LEU A 99 18.86 -12.16 -2.64
C LEU A 99 19.44 -12.97 -3.81
N ARG A 100 19.40 -14.30 -3.75
CA ARG A 100 19.78 -15.20 -4.86
C ARG A 100 18.57 -15.87 -5.51
N HIS A 101 17.36 -15.61 -5.00
CA HIS A 101 16.13 -16.22 -5.48
C HIS A 101 15.60 -15.44 -6.70
N GLY A 102 15.97 -15.87 -7.91
CA GLY A 102 15.64 -15.20 -9.16
C GLY A 102 14.16 -14.83 -9.37
N PRO A 103 13.16 -15.68 -9.04
CA PRO A 103 11.74 -15.31 -9.10
C PRO A 103 11.39 -14.15 -8.16
N PHE A 104 11.93 -14.15 -6.93
CA PHE A 104 11.70 -13.09 -5.96
C PHE A 104 12.32 -11.77 -6.41
N LEU A 105 13.56 -11.79 -6.92
CA LEU A 105 14.22 -10.58 -7.41
C LEU A 105 13.47 -9.93 -8.58
N ARG A 106 12.97 -10.73 -9.53
CA ARG A 106 12.16 -10.22 -10.65
C ARG A 106 10.85 -9.61 -10.16
N TYR A 107 10.19 -10.28 -9.22
CA TYR A 107 8.97 -9.79 -8.57
C TYR A 107 9.24 -8.46 -7.85
N ALA A 108 10.27 -8.40 -7.01
CA ALA A 108 10.65 -7.19 -6.28
C ALA A 108 11.00 -6.04 -7.24
N LEU A 109 11.83 -6.29 -8.26
CA LEU A 109 12.18 -5.27 -9.26
C LEU A 109 10.94 -4.69 -9.96
N THR A 110 9.95 -5.53 -10.26
CA THR A 110 8.69 -5.07 -10.88
C THR A 110 7.97 -4.09 -9.97
N PHE A 111 7.88 -4.39 -8.67
CA PHE A 111 7.25 -3.49 -7.71
C PHE A 111 8.05 -2.24 -7.41
N VAL A 112 9.38 -2.28 -7.43
CA VAL A 112 10.20 -1.06 -7.37
C VAL A 112 9.85 -0.10 -8.51
N LEU A 113 9.69 -0.63 -9.73
CA LEU A 113 9.29 0.19 -10.89
C LEU A 113 7.86 0.70 -10.78
N VAL A 114 6.93 -0.11 -10.29
CA VAL A 114 5.55 0.31 -10.01
C VAL A 114 5.52 1.42 -8.96
N ASP A 115 6.25 1.25 -7.86
CA ASP A 115 6.27 2.18 -6.72
C ASP A 115 6.88 3.54 -7.09
N ALA A 116 7.87 3.55 -8.00
CA ALA A 116 8.44 4.77 -8.56
C ALA A 116 7.38 5.65 -9.27
N GLY A 117 6.38 5.04 -9.93
CA GLY A 117 5.26 5.76 -10.55
C GLY A 117 4.04 5.93 -9.64
N TYR A 118 3.88 5.05 -8.64
CA TYR A 118 2.68 4.94 -7.81
C TYR A 118 2.36 6.25 -7.08
N TYR A 119 3.37 6.90 -6.50
CA TYR A 119 3.19 8.11 -5.71
C TYR A 119 3.06 9.39 -6.54
N VAL A 120 3.35 9.36 -7.84
CA VAL A 120 3.39 10.56 -8.67
C VAL A 120 2.05 11.31 -8.67
N PRO A 121 0.89 10.67 -8.93
CA PRO A 121 -0.40 11.37 -8.86
C PRO A 121 -0.77 11.80 -7.43
N PHE A 122 -0.32 11.08 -6.41
CA PHE A 122 -0.56 11.46 -5.01
C PHE A 122 0.21 12.70 -4.58
N VAL A 123 1.42 12.90 -5.12
CA VAL A 123 2.29 14.05 -4.80
C VAL A 123 2.00 15.24 -5.71
N HIS A 124 1.92 15.02 -7.02
CA HIS A 124 1.79 16.10 -8.02
C HIS A 124 0.36 16.34 -8.48
N GLY A 125 -0.62 15.54 -8.05
CA GLY A 125 -2.01 15.66 -8.49
C GLY A 125 -2.64 17.01 -8.15
N ALA A 126 -2.33 17.57 -6.97
CA ALA A 126 -2.81 18.89 -6.58
C ALA A 126 -2.21 19.99 -7.49
N ALA A 127 -0.90 19.93 -7.76
CA ALA A 127 -0.24 20.86 -8.67
C ALA A 127 -0.85 20.80 -10.08
N ARG A 128 -1.11 19.58 -10.59
CA ARG A 128 -1.77 19.39 -11.89
C ARG A 128 -3.20 19.95 -11.90
N ALA A 129 -3.95 19.79 -10.81
CA ALA A 129 -5.28 20.39 -10.71
C ALA A 129 -5.22 21.93 -10.81
N HIS A 130 -4.24 22.55 -10.18
CA HIS A 130 -4.01 24.00 -10.28
C HIS A 130 -3.60 24.46 -11.67
N GLU A 131 -2.76 23.72 -12.39
CA GLU A 131 -2.41 24.01 -13.80
C GLU A 131 -3.64 24.01 -14.72
N VAL A 132 -4.63 23.18 -14.41
CA VAL A 132 -5.91 23.11 -15.13
C VAL A 132 -6.87 24.24 -14.71
N GLY A 133 -6.46 25.10 -13.77
CA GLY A 133 -7.25 26.23 -13.27
C GLY A 133 -8.21 25.86 -12.13
N CYS A 134 -7.99 24.74 -11.43
CA CYS A 134 -8.75 24.41 -10.22
C CYS A 134 -8.29 25.27 -9.03
N ASP A 135 -9.25 25.69 -8.22
CA ASP A 135 -9.02 26.28 -6.91
C ASP A 135 -8.60 25.21 -5.88
N ASP A 136 -8.10 25.65 -4.73
CA ASP A 136 -7.64 24.78 -3.64
C ASP A 136 -8.70 23.77 -3.21
N HIS A 137 -9.98 24.18 -3.20
CA HIS A 137 -11.08 23.30 -2.86
C HIS A 137 -11.24 22.15 -3.86
N ARG A 138 -11.24 22.44 -5.17
CA ARG A 138 -11.34 21.40 -6.21
C ARG A 138 -10.11 20.52 -6.28
N ALA A 139 -8.91 21.09 -6.12
CA ALA A 139 -7.67 20.32 -6.04
C ALA A 139 -7.71 19.34 -4.85
N GLY A 140 -8.09 19.83 -3.67
CA GLY A 140 -8.29 18.99 -2.49
C GLY A 140 -9.35 17.90 -2.69
N LEU A 141 -10.46 18.21 -3.38
CA LEU A 141 -11.51 17.26 -3.69
C LEU A 141 -11.03 16.13 -4.60
N VAL A 142 -10.20 16.43 -5.61
CA VAL A 142 -9.60 15.40 -6.49
C VAL A 142 -8.71 14.45 -5.69
N MET A 143 -7.87 14.99 -4.81
CA MET A 143 -6.97 14.18 -3.98
C MET A 143 -7.74 13.33 -2.96
N ALA A 144 -8.76 13.90 -2.32
CA ALA A 144 -9.63 13.18 -1.41
C ALA A 144 -10.41 12.08 -2.14
N ALA A 145 -10.98 12.38 -3.31
CA ALA A 145 -11.70 11.40 -4.11
C ALA A 145 -10.80 10.23 -4.54
N MET A 146 -9.58 10.50 -4.99
CA MET A 146 -8.57 9.50 -5.32
C MET A 146 -8.26 8.58 -4.12
N ALA A 147 -8.02 9.16 -2.93
CA ALA A 147 -7.76 8.40 -1.71
C ALA A 147 -8.97 7.55 -1.27
N ALA A 148 -10.20 8.04 -1.47
CA ALA A 148 -11.41 7.30 -1.11
C ALA A 148 -11.57 6.02 -1.94
N VAL A 149 -11.41 6.11 -3.25
CA VAL A 149 -11.57 4.95 -4.13
C VAL A 149 -10.37 4.00 -4.10
N ASP A 150 -9.19 4.48 -3.70
CA ASP A 150 -8.03 3.62 -3.40
C ASP A 150 -8.37 2.55 -2.36
N GLY A 151 -9.06 2.93 -1.28
CA GLY A 151 -9.54 1.97 -0.29
C GLY A 151 -10.51 0.95 -0.88
N GLY A 152 -11.43 1.40 -1.73
CA GLY A 152 -12.36 0.52 -2.45
C GLY A 152 -11.64 -0.47 -3.38
N GLY A 153 -10.61 -0.01 -4.08
CA GLY A 153 -9.76 -0.82 -4.96
C GLY A 153 -9.07 -1.96 -4.21
N ARG A 154 -8.52 -1.68 -3.02
CA ARG A 154 -7.88 -2.70 -2.15
C ARG A 154 -8.84 -3.83 -1.81
N VAL A 155 -10.06 -3.50 -1.40
CA VAL A 155 -11.08 -4.51 -1.03
C VAL A 155 -11.55 -5.29 -2.25
N ALA A 156 -11.86 -4.59 -3.35
CA ALA A 156 -12.33 -5.21 -4.59
C ALA A 156 -11.30 -6.20 -5.15
N ALA A 157 -10.02 -5.79 -5.22
CA ALA A 157 -8.95 -6.65 -5.71
C ALA A 157 -8.74 -7.88 -4.84
N GLY A 158 -8.76 -7.71 -3.51
CA GLY A 158 -8.69 -8.81 -2.57
C GLY A 158 -9.83 -9.82 -2.72
N TRP A 159 -11.04 -9.34 -3.06
CA TRP A 159 -12.19 -10.19 -3.36
C TRP A 159 -12.03 -10.96 -4.66
N PHE A 160 -11.66 -10.29 -5.77
CA PHE A 160 -11.45 -10.93 -7.07
C PHE A 160 -10.32 -11.97 -7.03
N ALA A 161 -9.23 -11.67 -6.33
CA ALA A 161 -8.12 -12.58 -6.13
C ALA A 161 -8.46 -13.82 -5.28
N GLY A 162 -9.60 -13.82 -4.58
CA GLY A 162 -10.11 -14.98 -3.86
C GLY A 162 -10.80 -16.03 -4.73
N GLN A 163 -10.96 -15.76 -6.04
CA GLN A 163 -11.62 -16.69 -6.95
C GLN A 163 -10.66 -17.82 -7.38
N PRO A 164 -11.02 -19.10 -7.20
CA PRO A 164 -10.13 -20.23 -7.49
C PRO A 164 -9.83 -20.43 -8.99
N ALA A 165 -10.57 -19.75 -9.87
CA ALA A 165 -10.51 -19.95 -11.31
C ALA A 165 -9.32 -19.25 -12.00
N THR A 166 -8.61 -18.33 -11.33
CA THR A 166 -7.54 -17.55 -11.97
C THR A 166 -6.36 -17.32 -11.05
N PRO A 167 -5.11 -17.43 -11.56
CA PRO A 167 -3.92 -17.25 -10.74
C PRO A 167 -3.82 -15.79 -10.26
N LEU A 168 -3.37 -15.61 -9.02
CA LEU A 168 -3.18 -14.30 -8.39
C LEU A 168 -2.27 -13.39 -9.22
N LEU A 169 -1.18 -13.94 -9.77
CA LEU A 169 -0.24 -13.20 -10.63
C LEU A 169 -0.91 -12.63 -11.89
N ARG A 170 -1.94 -13.27 -12.44
CA ARG A 170 -2.69 -12.72 -13.58
C ARG A 170 -3.51 -11.51 -13.15
N HIS A 171 -4.19 -11.57 -12.01
CA HIS A 171 -4.90 -10.40 -11.47
C HIS A 171 -3.93 -9.24 -11.25
N LEU A 172 -2.78 -9.52 -10.65
CA LEU A 172 -1.76 -8.52 -10.41
C LEU A 172 -1.30 -7.86 -11.71
N PHE A 173 -1.01 -8.64 -12.75
CA PHE A 173 -0.61 -8.11 -14.06
C PHE A 173 -1.70 -7.23 -14.69
N VAL A 174 -2.95 -7.66 -14.65
CA VAL A 174 -4.09 -6.90 -15.19
C VAL A 174 -4.24 -5.57 -14.46
N TRP A 175 -4.23 -5.57 -13.13
CA TRP A 175 -4.30 -4.33 -12.35
C TRP A 175 -3.10 -3.43 -12.60
N ALA A 176 -1.89 -3.97 -12.75
CA ALA A 176 -0.69 -3.18 -12.99
C ALA A 176 -0.73 -2.50 -14.37
N ALA A 177 -1.17 -3.23 -15.40
CA ALA A 177 -1.37 -2.68 -16.73
C ALA A 177 -2.44 -1.58 -16.73
N LEU A 178 -3.58 -1.80 -16.06
CA LEU A 178 -4.64 -0.80 -15.93
C LEU A 178 -4.15 0.47 -15.23
N THR A 179 -3.44 0.33 -14.11
CA THR A 179 -2.86 1.46 -13.38
C THR A 179 -1.87 2.25 -14.26
N GLY A 180 -1.01 1.56 -15.01
CA GLY A 180 -0.08 2.20 -15.95
C GLY A 180 -0.79 2.94 -17.09
N VAL A 181 -1.84 2.35 -17.67
CA VAL A 181 -2.65 3.01 -18.71
C VAL A 181 -3.33 4.26 -18.16
N VAL A 182 -3.96 4.19 -16.99
CA VAL A 182 -4.61 5.36 -16.39
C VAL A 182 -3.59 6.46 -16.05
N LEU A 183 -2.41 6.07 -15.54
CA LEU A 183 -1.32 7.01 -15.26
C LEU A 183 -0.88 7.78 -16.52
N LEU A 184 -0.76 7.09 -17.67
CA LEU A 184 -0.43 7.72 -18.96
C LEU A 184 -1.54 8.64 -19.48
N LEU A 185 -2.79 8.38 -19.12
CA LEU A 185 -3.94 9.20 -19.52
C LEU A 185 -4.14 10.42 -18.60
N LEU A 186 -3.60 10.40 -17.38
CA LEU A 186 -3.77 11.46 -16.38
C LEU A 186 -3.45 12.88 -16.90
N PRO A 187 -2.36 13.09 -17.69
CA PRO A 187 -2.04 14.41 -18.24
C PRO A 187 -3.08 14.95 -19.23
N LEU A 188 -3.89 14.08 -19.85
CA LEU A 188 -4.95 14.47 -20.79
C LEU A 188 -6.16 15.09 -20.09
N GLY A 189 -6.25 15.01 -18.77
CA GLY A 189 -7.27 15.68 -17.98
C GLY A 189 -7.11 17.20 -18.02
N SER A 190 -7.79 17.87 -18.95
CA SER A 190 -7.75 19.33 -19.15
C SER A 190 -8.90 20.09 -18.48
N SER A 191 -9.74 19.40 -17.71
CA SER A 191 -10.85 19.99 -16.97
C SER A 191 -10.99 19.33 -15.61
N PHE A 192 -11.63 20.00 -14.66
CA PHE A 192 -11.92 19.44 -13.34
C PHE A 192 -12.61 18.06 -13.42
N GLY A 193 -13.64 17.93 -14.27
CA GLY A 193 -14.36 16.66 -14.43
C GLY A 193 -13.49 15.54 -15.03
N GLY A 194 -12.67 15.87 -16.04
CA GLY A 194 -11.75 14.91 -16.65
C GLY A 194 -10.66 14.46 -15.68
N LEU A 195 -10.06 15.41 -14.96
CA LEU A 195 -9.05 15.13 -13.95
C LEU A 195 -9.62 14.30 -12.80
N LEU A 196 -10.82 14.63 -12.31
CA LEU A 196 -11.51 13.86 -11.26
C LEU A 196 -11.81 12.44 -11.72
N ALA A 197 -12.30 12.24 -12.94
CA ALA A 197 -12.58 10.90 -13.47
C ALA A 197 -11.31 10.05 -13.60
N LEU A 198 -10.22 10.62 -14.10
CA LEU A 198 -8.92 9.95 -14.20
C LEU A 198 -8.31 9.67 -12.82
N ALA A 199 -8.44 10.60 -11.88
CA ALA A 199 -8.00 10.43 -10.50
C ALA A 199 -8.77 9.31 -9.78
N LEU A 200 -10.08 9.21 -10.00
CA LEU A 200 -10.91 8.13 -9.47
C LEU A 200 -10.49 6.78 -10.07
N ALA A 201 -10.33 6.71 -11.39
CA ALA A 201 -9.87 5.50 -12.05
C ALA A 201 -8.48 5.07 -11.57
N TYR A 202 -7.57 6.04 -11.39
CA TYR A 202 -6.22 5.80 -10.92
C TYR A 202 -6.24 5.27 -9.48
N GLY A 203 -6.89 5.97 -8.56
CA GLY A 203 -6.98 5.57 -7.16
C GLY A 203 -7.50 4.15 -7.02
N PHE A 204 -8.58 3.80 -7.74
CA PHE A 204 -9.16 2.46 -7.68
C PHE A 204 -8.21 1.38 -8.22
N CYS A 205 -7.57 1.59 -9.38
CA CYS A 205 -6.64 0.62 -9.96
C CYS A 205 -5.33 0.50 -9.18
N ALA A 206 -4.80 1.63 -8.69
CA ALA A 206 -3.58 1.69 -7.90
C ALA A 206 -3.80 0.97 -6.56
N GLY A 207 -4.91 1.24 -5.86
CA GLY A 207 -5.26 0.60 -4.60
C GLY A 207 -5.39 -0.92 -4.72
N ALA A 208 -5.82 -1.42 -5.89
CA ALA A 208 -5.89 -2.86 -6.15
C ALA A 208 -4.53 -3.57 -6.09
N LEU A 209 -3.42 -2.87 -6.36
CA LEU A 209 -2.08 -3.47 -6.40
C LEU A 209 -1.54 -3.81 -5.01
N VAL A 210 -1.79 -2.95 -4.02
CA VAL A 210 -1.22 -3.04 -2.68
C VAL A 210 -1.50 -4.38 -1.99
N PRO A 211 -2.75 -4.89 -1.89
CA PRO A 211 -2.98 -6.16 -1.23
C PRO A 211 -2.51 -7.37 -2.05
N LEU A 212 -2.57 -7.27 -3.39
CA LEU A 212 -2.11 -8.33 -4.27
C LEU A 212 -0.59 -8.50 -4.23
N GLN A 213 0.15 -7.40 -4.04
CA GLN A 213 1.58 -7.40 -3.80
C GLN A 213 1.94 -8.32 -2.62
N PHE A 214 1.36 -8.07 -1.45
CA PHE A 214 1.67 -8.84 -0.24
C PHE A 214 1.15 -10.28 -0.31
N ALA A 215 -0.02 -10.50 -0.92
CA ALA A 215 -0.54 -11.84 -1.13
C ALA A 215 0.36 -12.65 -2.10
N GLY A 216 0.87 -12.00 -3.16
CA GLY A 216 1.69 -12.61 -4.20
C GLY A 216 3.09 -13.00 -3.73
N VAL A 217 3.66 -12.29 -2.76
CA VAL A 217 4.94 -12.67 -2.14
C VAL A 217 4.90 -14.13 -1.65
N ALA A 218 3.80 -14.53 -1.00
CA ALA A 218 3.64 -15.88 -0.48
C ALA A 218 3.60 -16.97 -1.56
N GLU A 219 3.12 -16.65 -2.77
CA GLU A 219 3.15 -17.56 -3.91
C GLU A 219 4.55 -17.68 -4.51
N VAL A 220 5.35 -16.61 -4.48
CA VAL A 220 6.70 -16.58 -5.07
C VAL A 220 7.76 -17.23 -4.19
N VAL A 221 7.73 -17.00 -2.87
CA VAL A 221 8.77 -17.46 -1.93
C VAL A 221 8.33 -18.60 -1.01
N GLY A 222 7.03 -18.93 -1.01
CA GLY A 222 6.45 -19.90 -0.10
C GLY A 222 6.23 -19.38 1.33
N ALA A 223 5.35 -20.04 2.09
CA ALA A 223 4.87 -19.58 3.39
C ALA A 223 5.96 -19.38 4.47
N GLY A 224 7.07 -20.12 4.38
CA GLY A 224 8.15 -20.09 5.37
C GLY A 224 9.02 -18.83 5.34
N GLN A 225 9.12 -18.15 4.20
CA GLN A 225 10.00 -16.97 4.03
C GLN A 225 9.26 -15.65 3.79
N VAL A 226 7.92 -15.66 3.83
CA VAL A 226 7.07 -14.49 3.51
C VAL A 226 7.45 -13.26 4.31
N LEU A 227 7.72 -13.40 5.61
CA LEU A 227 8.01 -12.26 6.47
C LEU A 227 9.34 -11.57 6.09
N HIS A 228 10.38 -12.36 5.82
CA HIS A 228 11.67 -11.86 5.34
C HIS A 228 11.57 -11.24 3.96
N ALA A 229 10.79 -11.87 3.07
CA ALA A 229 10.56 -11.37 1.72
C ALA A 229 9.78 -10.06 1.70
N ILE A 230 8.73 -9.91 2.53
CA ILE A 230 7.98 -8.65 2.68
C ILE A 230 8.90 -7.52 3.17
N GLY A 231 9.72 -7.78 4.18
CA GLY A 231 10.65 -6.78 4.71
C GLY A 231 11.70 -6.35 3.68
N LEU A 232 12.31 -7.32 2.98
CA LEU A 232 13.30 -7.04 1.93
C LEU A 232 12.68 -6.32 0.73
N MET A 233 11.45 -6.67 0.36
CA MET A 233 10.69 -6.03 -0.71
C MET A 233 10.39 -4.56 -0.39
N GLN A 234 9.92 -4.25 0.83
CA GLN A 234 9.72 -2.85 1.27
C GLN A 234 11.01 -2.04 1.28
N MET A 235 12.14 -2.68 1.63
CA MET A 235 13.45 -2.03 1.57
C MET A 235 13.79 -1.62 0.14
N PHE A 236 13.55 -2.49 -0.84
CA PHE A 236 13.77 -2.17 -2.25
C PHE A 236 12.78 -1.12 -2.78
N GLU A 237 11.50 -1.20 -2.42
CA GLU A 237 10.49 -0.22 -2.80
C GLU A 237 10.79 1.17 -2.26
N SER A 238 11.37 1.25 -1.06
CA SER A 238 11.82 2.53 -0.49
C SER A 238 12.83 3.26 -1.38
N PHE A 239 13.67 2.54 -2.14
CA PHE A 239 14.55 3.18 -3.14
C PHE A 239 13.78 3.66 -4.37
N GLY A 240 12.75 2.90 -4.81
CA GLY A 240 11.90 3.27 -5.94
C GLY A 240 11.10 4.54 -5.67
N SER A 241 10.40 4.61 -4.53
CA SER A 241 9.65 5.81 -4.13
C SER A 241 10.53 7.04 -3.92
N LEU A 242 11.74 6.87 -3.38
CA LEU A 242 12.69 7.97 -3.20
C LEU A 242 13.12 8.60 -4.54
N LEU A 243 13.29 7.78 -5.59
CA LEU A 243 13.68 8.25 -6.92
C LEU A 243 12.48 8.75 -7.75
N GLY A 244 11.28 8.21 -7.50
CA GLY A 244 10.08 8.52 -8.28
C GLY A 244 9.64 9.99 -8.18
N ALA A 245 9.58 10.55 -6.97
CA ALA A 245 9.10 11.91 -6.77
C ALA A 245 10.01 12.99 -7.41
N PRO A 246 11.36 12.95 -7.27
CA PRO A 246 12.22 13.89 -7.97
C PRO A 246 12.14 13.79 -9.50
N LEU A 247 12.04 12.58 -10.06
CA LEU A 247 12.00 12.36 -11.52
C LEU A 247 10.69 12.85 -12.16
N ALA A 248 9.61 12.89 -11.40
CA ALA A 248 8.32 13.39 -11.87
C ALA A 248 8.18 14.92 -11.79
N GLY A 249 9.06 15.59 -11.03
CA GLY A 249 9.04 17.04 -10.82
C GLY A 249 9.98 17.86 -11.71
N THR A 250 10.78 17.20 -12.56
CA THR A 250 11.67 17.82 -13.56
C THR A 250 10.99 17.94 -14.91
#